data_AF-A0A961IWW3-F1
#
_entry.id   AF-A0A961IWW3-F1
#
_cell.length_a   1.000
_cell.length_b   1.000
_cell.length_c   1.000
_cell.angle_alpha   90.00
_cell.angle_beta   90.00
_cell.angle_gamma   90.00
#
_symmetry.space_group_name_H-M   'P 1'
#
loop_
_entity.id
_entity.type
_entity.pdbx_description
1 polymer ?
#
loop_
_entity_poly.entity_id
_entity_poly.type
_entity_poly.pdbx_seq_one_letter_code
_entity_poly.pdbx_strand_id
1 'polypeptide(L)'
;MVKRKGTKGTSGRGQRDLHVKVKSARGRKLSSTLWLERQLNDPYVKRAKAEGYRGRAAYKILEIDDKFGFLVPGARVVDLGCAPGGWLQVSVARVNALGEMPGKPVGRVL
;
A
#
# COMPACT_ATOMS: atom_id res chain seq x y z
N MET A 1 -29.93 -31.20 27.46
CA MET A 1 -29.27 -30.18 28.29
C MET A 1 -28.18 -29.49 27.47
N VAL A 2 -28.42 -28.26 26.98
CA VAL A 2 -27.49 -27.54 26.07
C VAL A 2 -26.46 -26.76 26.91
N LYS A 3 -25.17 -27.09 26.74
CA LYS A 3 -24.06 -26.45 27.45
C LYS A 3 -23.71 -25.12 26.75
N ARG A 4 -24.06 -23.98 27.37
CA ARG A 4 -23.67 -22.63 26.91
C ARG A 4 -22.13 -22.51 26.94
N LYS A 5 -21.50 -22.23 25.80
CA LYS A 5 -20.07 -21.88 25.74
C LYS A 5 -19.89 -20.44 26.23
N GLY A 6 -19.15 -20.27 27.33
CA GLY A 6 -18.83 -18.97 27.91
C GLY A 6 -18.02 -18.10 26.95
N THR A 7 -18.36 -16.82 26.92
CA THR A 7 -17.62 -15.76 26.23
C THR A 7 -16.27 -15.57 26.92
N LYS A 8 -15.17 -15.88 26.23
CA LYS A 8 -13.82 -15.54 26.69
C LYS A 8 -13.66 -14.02 26.62
N GLY A 9 -13.58 -13.38 27.78
CA GLY A 9 -13.25 -11.97 27.90
C GLY A 9 -11.84 -11.72 27.37
N THR A 10 -11.72 -10.96 26.29
CA THR A 10 -10.45 -10.38 25.87
C THR A 10 -10.19 -9.14 26.72
N SER A 11 -9.31 -9.27 27.70
CA SER A 11 -8.77 -8.17 28.50
C SER A 11 -8.33 -7.02 27.60
N GLY A 12 -8.75 -5.79 27.93
CA GLY A 12 -8.51 -4.55 27.18
C GLY A 12 -7.04 -4.11 27.07
N ARG A 13 -6.17 -4.97 26.54
CA ARG A 13 -4.92 -4.56 25.92
C ARG A 13 -5.30 -4.01 24.55
N GLY A 14 -5.09 -2.71 24.35
CA GLY A 14 -5.37 -2.02 23.09
C GLY A 14 -4.90 -2.83 21.89
N GLN A 15 -5.65 -2.74 20.79
CA GLN A 15 -5.41 -3.37 19.49
C GLN A 15 -3.99 -3.05 18.98
N ARG A 16 -2.97 -3.69 19.54
CA ARG A 16 -1.64 -3.72 18.95
C ARG A 16 -1.67 -4.85 17.93
N ASP A 17 -1.47 -4.50 16.68
CA ASP A 17 -1.24 -5.49 15.64
C ASP A 17 -0.17 -6.48 16.10
N LEU A 18 -0.53 -7.76 16.10
CA LEU A 18 0.39 -8.82 16.47
C LEU A 18 1.52 -8.88 15.45
N HIS A 19 2.75 -8.98 15.93
CA HIS A 19 3.93 -9.19 15.09
C HIS A 19 3.80 -10.51 14.32
N VAL A 20 3.85 -10.44 12.99
CA VAL A 20 3.67 -11.59 12.09
C VAL A 20 5.03 -12.19 11.75
N LYS A 21 5.23 -13.47 12.13
CA LYS A 21 6.43 -14.24 11.76
C LYS A 21 6.29 -14.90 10.38
N VAL A 22 7.41 -15.09 9.70
CA VAL A 22 7.46 -15.83 8.42
C VAL A 22 7.19 -17.32 8.66
N LYS A 23 6.09 -17.84 8.10
CA LYS A 23 5.68 -19.25 8.26
C LYS A 23 6.59 -20.26 7.54
N SER A 24 7.32 -19.83 6.51
CA SER A 24 8.12 -20.68 5.63
C SER A 24 9.64 -20.45 5.75
N ALA A 25 10.14 -20.13 6.95
CA ALA A 25 11.56 -19.78 7.13
C ALA A 25 12.56 -20.93 6.83
N ARG A 26 12.13 -22.20 6.86
CA ARG A 26 13.00 -23.37 6.67
C ARG A 26 13.63 -23.35 5.27
N GLY A 27 14.97 -23.42 5.21
CA GLY A 27 15.75 -23.40 3.96
C GLY A 27 16.08 -22.01 3.41
N ARG A 28 15.58 -20.93 4.03
CA ARG A 28 15.95 -19.54 3.67
C ARG A 28 17.17 -19.07 4.47
N LYS A 29 18.00 -18.23 3.84
CA LYS A 29 19.05 -17.49 4.56
C LYS A 29 18.42 -16.61 5.64
N LEU A 30 19.09 -16.45 6.78
CA LEU A 30 18.61 -15.62 7.89
C LEU A 30 18.24 -14.20 7.43
N SER A 31 19.08 -13.58 6.61
CA SER A 31 18.84 -12.25 6.04
C SER A 31 17.56 -12.16 5.19
N SER A 32 17.24 -13.22 4.44
CA SER A 32 16.01 -13.30 3.64
C SER A 32 14.77 -13.42 4.52
N THR A 33 14.82 -14.26 5.56
CA THR A 33 13.75 -14.39 6.55
C THR A 33 13.48 -13.06 7.26
N LEU A 34 14.53 -12.38 7.73
CA LEU A 34 14.41 -11.07 8.39
C LEU A 34 13.91 -9.97 7.45
N TRP A 35 14.26 -10.02 6.16
CA TRP A 35 13.70 -9.10 5.18
C TRP A 35 12.18 -9.31 4.98
N LEU A 36 11.75 -10.57 4.81
CA LEU A 36 10.34 -10.91 4.66
C LEU A 36 9.53 -10.53 5.91
N GLU A 37 10.07 -10.80 7.09
CA GLU A 37 9.43 -10.45 8.36
C GLU A 37 9.27 -8.94 8.52
N ARG A 38 10.28 -8.14 8.13
CA ARG A 38 10.15 -6.68 8.09
C ARG A 38 9.05 -6.22 7.13
N GLN A 39 8.97 -6.80 5.93
CA GLN A 39 7.92 -6.44 4.97
C GLN A 39 6.51 -6.78 5.48
N LEU A 40 6.34 -7.94 6.13
CA LEU A 40 5.05 -8.37 6.70
C LEU A 40 4.55 -7.45 7.82
N ASN A 41 5.48 -6.81 8.53
CA ASN A 41 5.18 -5.93 9.66
C ASN A 41 5.31 -4.43 9.31
N ASP A 42 5.64 -4.08 8.06
CA ASP A 42 5.71 -2.69 7.62
C ASP A 42 4.29 -2.07 7.60
N PRO A 43 4.04 -0.98 8.37
CA PRO A 43 2.72 -0.37 8.45
C PRO A 43 2.24 0.16 7.09
N TYR A 44 3.13 0.63 6.22
CA TYR A 44 2.77 1.11 4.89
C TYR A 44 2.45 -0.02 3.92
N VAL A 45 3.00 -1.22 4.13
CA VAL A 45 2.59 -2.41 3.35
C VAL A 45 1.17 -2.81 3.73
N LYS A 46 0.85 -2.82 5.03
CA LYS A 46 -0.51 -3.07 5.52
C LYS A 46 -1.49 -2.01 5.01
N ARG A 47 -1.13 -0.74 5.14
CA ARG A 47 -1.93 0.40 4.69
C ARG A 47 -2.17 0.35 3.18
N ALA A 48 -1.13 0.10 2.39
CA ALA A 48 -1.25 -0.04 0.93
C ALA A 48 -2.25 -1.13 0.56
N LYS A 49 -2.18 -2.29 1.23
CA LYS A 49 -3.12 -3.38 1.00
C LYS A 49 -4.55 -3.03 1.39
N ALA A 50 -4.74 -2.33 2.51
CA ALA A 50 -6.05 -1.89 2.99
C ALA A 50 -6.69 -0.85 2.06
N GLU A 51 -5.88 0.06 1.52
CA GLU A 51 -6.31 1.15 0.63
C GLU A 51 -6.30 0.75 -0.86
N GLY A 52 -5.95 -0.50 -1.20
CA GLY A 52 -5.98 -1.01 -2.58
C GLY A 52 -4.80 -0.58 -3.47
N TYR A 53 -3.72 -0.06 -2.89
CA TYR A 53 -2.48 0.21 -3.62
C TYR A 53 -1.68 -1.08 -3.85
N ARG A 54 -1.05 -1.17 -5.02
CA ARG A 54 -0.21 -2.31 -5.43
C ARG A 54 1.07 -2.43 -4.60
N GLY A 55 1.48 -1.37 -3.91
CA GLY A 55 2.58 -1.43 -2.97
C GLY A 55 2.78 -0.11 -2.23
N ARG A 56 3.58 -0.17 -1.14
CA ARG A 56 3.86 0.99 -0.28
C ARG A 56 4.52 2.17 -1.00
N ALA A 57 5.09 1.95 -2.18
CA ALA A 57 5.72 2.99 -2.98
C ALA A 57 4.71 4.08 -3.43
N ALA A 58 3.42 3.77 -3.51
CA ALA A 58 2.36 4.75 -3.79
C ALA A 58 2.43 5.94 -2.83
N TYR A 59 2.64 5.69 -1.53
CA TYR A 59 2.75 6.76 -0.52
C TYR A 59 3.94 7.70 -0.76
N LYS A 60 5.05 7.20 -1.32
CA LYS A 60 6.20 8.05 -1.61
C LYS A 60 5.85 9.12 -2.64
N ILE A 61 5.24 8.72 -3.76
CA ILE A 61 4.90 9.69 -4.79
C ILE A 61 3.73 10.57 -4.37
N LEU A 62 2.77 10.04 -3.59
CA LEU A 62 1.70 10.82 -2.97
C LEU A 62 2.27 11.95 -2.11
N GLU A 63 3.18 11.65 -1.18
CA GLU A 63 3.78 12.65 -0.30
C GLU A 63 4.64 13.67 -1.07
N ILE A 64 5.38 13.24 -2.08
CA ILE A 64 6.17 14.15 -2.92
C ILE A 64 5.22 15.05 -3.73
N ASP A 65 4.16 14.51 -4.32
CA ASP A 65 3.19 15.30 -5.09
C ASP A 65 2.40 16.26 -4.20
N ASP A 66 1.96 15.82 -3.02
CA ASP A 66 1.27 16.69 -2.07
C ASP A 66 2.17 17.86 -1.61
N LYS A 67 3.49 17.67 -1.59
CA LYS A 67 4.45 18.71 -1.23
C LYS A 67 4.79 19.66 -2.39
N PHE A 68 4.93 19.14 -3.61
CA PHE A 68 5.49 19.90 -4.74
C PHE A 68 4.48 20.18 -5.87
N GLY A 69 3.33 19.52 -5.88
CA GLY A 69 2.21 19.76 -6.79
C GLY A 69 2.56 19.58 -8.28
N PHE A 70 3.32 18.54 -8.62
CA PHE A 70 3.85 18.36 -9.98
C PHE A 70 3.02 17.42 -10.85
N LEU A 71 2.18 16.56 -10.27
CA LEU A 71 1.22 15.73 -11.00
C LEU A 71 -0.08 16.53 -11.20
N VAL A 72 -0.07 17.38 -12.21
CA VAL A 72 -1.23 18.21 -12.57
C VAL A 72 -2.07 17.57 -13.68
N PRO A 73 -3.40 17.82 -13.72
CA PRO A 73 -4.25 17.40 -14.83
C PRO A 73 -3.70 17.84 -16.19
N GLY A 74 -3.64 16.91 -17.15
CA GLY A 74 -3.06 17.17 -18.48
C GLY A 74 -1.57 16.84 -18.61
N ALA A 75 -0.87 16.58 -17.51
CA ALA A 75 0.55 16.23 -17.55
C ALA A 75 0.79 14.88 -18.24
N ARG A 76 2.01 14.72 -18.77
CA ARG A 76 2.49 13.47 -19.37
C ARG A 76 3.51 12.84 -18.43
N VAL A 77 3.29 11.59 -18.07
CA VAL A 77 4.11 10.86 -17.10
C VAL A 77 4.67 9.60 -17.78
N VAL A 78 5.95 9.32 -17.54
CA VAL A 78 6.65 8.10 -17.95
C VAL A 78 7.21 7.45 -16.69
N ASP A 79 6.90 6.18 -16.44
CA ASP A 79 7.44 5.42 -15.31
C ASP A 79 8.47 4.37 -15.78
N LEU A 80 9.75 4.71 -15.59
CA LEU A 80 10.88 3.84 -15.94
C LEU A 80 11.14 2.81 -14.83
N GLY A 81 10.25 1.82 -14.72
CA GLY A 81 10.37 0.74 -13.73
C GLY A 81 9.05 0.40 -13.03
N CYS A 82 7.96 0.32 -13.80
CA CYS A 82 6.59 0.28 -13.30
C CYS A 82 6.18 -0.99 -12.52
N ALA A 83 7.09 -1.80 -12.00
CA ALA A 83 6.76 -2.97 -11.18
C ALA A 83 6.86 -2.60 -9.68
N PRO A 84 5.77 -2.72 -8.88
CA PRO A 84 4.46 -3.28 -9.17
C PRO A 84 3.42 -2.28 -9.70
N GLY A 85 3.76 -1.00 -9.87
CA GLY A 85 2.89 0.02 -10.48
C GLY A 85 2.15 0.91 -9.48
N GLY A 86 2.61 0.96 -8.22
CA GLY A 86 2.02 1.83 -7.20
C GLY A 86 2.16 3.33 -7.53
N TRP A 87 3.22 3.72 -8.25
CA TRP A 87 3.38 5.10 -8.72
C TRP A 87 2.36 5.44 -9.80
N LEU A 88 2.21 4.56 -10.80
CA LEU A 88 1.22 4.71 -11.86
C LEU A 88 -0.22 4.84 -11.33
N GLN A 89 -0.60 4.09 -10.29
CA GLN A 89 -1.94 4.23 -9.69
C GLN A 89 -2.21 5.66 -9.21
N VAL A 90 -1.22 6.30 -8.58
CA VAL A 90 -1.32 7.69 -8.13
C VAL A 90 -1.30 8.63 -9.32
N SER A 91 -0.37 8.45 -10.25
CA SER A 91 -0.20 9.33 -11.41
C SER A 91 -1.44 9.36 -12.29
N VAL A 92 -2.06 8.21 -12.59
CA VAL A 92 -3.28 8.12 -13.42
C VAL A 92 -4.39 9.01 -12.88
N ALA A 93 -4.64 8.96 -11.57
CA ALA A 93 -5.66 9.78 -10.92
C ALA A 93 -5.26 11.26 -10.93
N ARG A 94 -4.03 11.58 -10.51
CA ARG A 94 -3.57 12.98 -10.36
C ARG A 94 -3.53 13.74 -11.69
N VAL A 95 -3.09 13.10 -12.77
CA VAL A 95 -3.00 13.75 -14.09
C VAL A 95 -4.28 13.67 -14.91
N ASN A 96 -5.38 13.16 -14.34
CA ASN A 96 -6.65 12.96 -15.02
C ASN A 96 -6.53 12.07 -16.28
N ALA A 97 -5.72 11.02 -16.23
CA ALA A 97 -5.44 10.21 -17.42
C ALA A 97 -6.67 9.43 -17.93
N LEU A 98 -7.65 9.17 -17.06
CA LEU A 98 -8.92 8.54 -17.41
C LEU A 98 -10.06 9.53 -17.72
N GLY A 99 -9.82 10.84 -17.59
CA GLY A 99 -10.85 11.85 -17.83
C GLY A 99 -11.97 11.90 -16.78
N GLU A 100 -11.75 11.35 -15.59
CA GLU A 100 -12.73 11.30 -14.49
C GLU A 100 -13.00 12.67 -13.86
N MET A 101 -12.15 13.67 -14.09
CA MET A 101 -12.38 15.07 -13.69
C MET A 101 -12.93 15.88 -14.88
N PRO A 102 -14.24 16.18 -14.93
CA PRO A 102 -14.82 16.98 -16.00
C PRO A 102 -14.26 18.41 -16.00
N GLY A 103 -14.10 18.98 -17.19
CA GLY A 103 -13.61 20.35 -17.35
C GLY A 103 -12.12 20.56 -17.07
N LYS A 104 -11.37 19.50 -16.72
CA LYS A 104 -9.91 19.56 -16.59
C LYS A 104 -9.21 18.85 -17.76
N PRO A 105 -8.01 19.29 -18.17
CA PRO A 105 -7.24 18.59 -19.21
C PRO A 105 -7.00 17.12 -18.85
N VAL A 106 -7.03 16.25 -19.86
CA VAL A 106 -6.75 14.80 -19.74
C VAL A 106 -5.26 14.57 -19.95
N GLY A 107 -4.59 14.01 -18.96
CA GLY A 107 -3.18 13.68 -19.03
C GLY A 107 -2.90 12.35 -19.74
N ARG A 108 -1.63 11.96 -19.80
CA ARG A 108 -1.22 10.67 -20.36
C ARG A 108 -0.18 10.01 -19.47
N VAL A 109 -0.35 8.73 -19.23
CA VAL A 109 0.62 7.88 -18.54
C VAL A 109 1.12 6.86 -19.56
N LEU A 110 2.45 6.74 -19.68
CA LEU A 110 3.16 5.87 -20.62
C LEU A 110 3.89 4.75 -19.89
#